data_AF-A0A2E0Y074-F1
#
_entry.id   AF-A0A2E0Y074-F1
#
_cell.length_a   1.000
_cell.length_b   1.000
_cell.length_c   1.000
_cell.angle_alpha   90.00
_cell.angle_beta   90.00
_cell.angle_gamma   90.00
#
_symmetry.space_group_name_H-M   'P 1'
#
loop_
_entity.id
_entity.type
_entity.pdbx_description
1 polymer ?
#
loop_
_entity_poly.entity_id
_entity_poly.type
_entity_poly.pdbx_seq_one_letter_code
_entity_poly.pdbx_strand_id
1 'polypeptide(L)'
;MIRAHIDSCKCLMGLVLLTLIGSVHAAEFEVTGSDEHVWYLLPSPETTIDSFPWALAHHGLRDDPVVYRPLRRFGQKPTAQAAHGDTLWLTLPPRADRPSIIPVQVLTLEWNSGIERYLANPRNGLDLLPSIHTDSDDPGIPVDMVATPDGPAVLLKHQSGYSLQRLRKGRWEFVELPDSLNQAVQLGIGSGRLVLLSSTDEDMAVYWETESGWTPPSEYQGIGPLLDAAPVQDSLMVANLASPDLISLSLVQPGGMASVGTMQQPANSWRLLGSRGQAFMVRDVDGLEISRINLMTGPEDSWLALRMGSPIGMSPWPLILAFAASMMILLIMIRSRFPAELAVGLLPLPAIPRFMALWIDAIPGLIVVMLLWGAKPGLIADAFILSLDAEGWGHYSVLVLITCFWSMIWELLFMATPGKILMGGNLRRIDGGRPTRRRIVIRSLIKFVLLLLPVLMITALRPPALQSAADQATGIVVARRSNDQKQSETSD
;
A
#
# COMPACT_ATOMS: atom_id res chain seq x y z
N MET A 1 72.84 5.83 12.52
CA MET A 1 71.56 6.26 13.14
C MET A 1 70.62 6.99 12.19
N ILE A 2 71.07 7.79 11.21
CA ILE A 2 70.16 8.54 10.30
C ILE A 2 69.54 7.65 9.20
N ARG A 3 70.18 6.55 8.79
CA ARG A 3 69.62 5.61 7.79
C ARG A 3 68.44 4.77 8.30
N ALA A 4 68.33 4.53 9.61
CA ALA A 4 67.25 3.72 10.17
C ALA A 4 65.89 4.46 10.21
N HIS A 5 65.88 5.80 10.05
CA HIS A 5 64.65 6.58 10.07
C HIS A 5 63.98 6.72 8.69
N ILE A 6 64.73 6.53 7.61
CA ILE A 6 64.23 6.69 6.23
C ILE A 6 63.44 5.45 5.78
N ASP A 7 63.80 4.26 6.26
CA ASP A 7 63.08 3.02 5.91
C ASP A 7 61.76 2.86 6.68
N SER A 8 61.66 3.39 7.91
CA SER A 8 60.40 3.41 8.66
C SER A 8 59.37 4.39 8.08
N CYS A 9 59.78 5.49 7.45
CA CYS A 9 58.86 6.41 6.78
C CYS A 9 58.26 5.83 5.49
N LYS A 10 59.00 4.97 4.77
CA LYS A 10 58.48 4.31 3.55
C LYS A 10 57.47 3.22 3.86
N CYS A 11 57.64 2.47 4.95
CA CYS A 11 56.64 1.50 5.41
C CYS A 11 55.37 2.18 5.94
N LEU A 12 55.48 3.33 6.61
CA LEU A 12 54.30 4.06 7.12
C LEU A 12 53.51 4.74 5.98
N MET A 13 54.20 5.27 4.96
CA MET A 13 53.53 5.83 3.77
C MET A 13 52.86 4.74 2.92
N GLY A 14 53.45 3.55 2.81
CA GLY A 14 52.82 2.41 2.13
C GLY A 14 51.59 1.88 2.87
N LEU A 15 51.59 1.88 4.21
CA LEU A 15 50.45 1.45 5.02
C LEU A 15 49.29 2.47 5.02
N VAL A 16 49.59 3.76 4.91
CA VAL A 16 48.58 4.84 4.77
C VAL A 16 48.05 4.94 3.34
N LEU A 17 48.83 4.57 2.32
CA LEU A 17 48.34 4.52 0.93
C LEU A 17 47.46 3.28 0.67
N LEU A 18 47.67 2.17 1.39
CA LEU A 18 46.82 0.96 1.31
C LEU A 18 45.50 1.09 2.08
N THR A 19 45.37 2.00 3.04
CA THR A 19 44.09 2.34 3.69
C THR A 19 43.33 3.49 3.00
N LEU A 20 43.93 4.12 1.99
CA LEU A 20 43.30 5.11 1.10
C LEU A 20 42.72 4.48 -0.17
N ILE A 21 42.90 3.17 -0.39
CA ILE A 21 42.07 2.42 -1.33
C ILE A 21 40.68 2.40 -0.71
N GLY A 22 39.81 3.24 -1.26
CA GLY A 22 38.55 3.68 -0.66
C GLY A 22 37.81 2.56 0.03
N SER A 23 37.66 2.70 1.35
CA SER A 23 36.57 2.06 2.06
C SER A 23 35.30 2.49 1.32
N VAL A 24 34.80 1.64 0.43
CA VAL A 24 33.45 1.74 -0.13
C VAL A 24 32.57 1.84 1.10
N HIS A 25 32.13 3.07 1.41
CA HIS A 25 31.28 3.30 2.56
C HIS A 25 30.06 2.44 2.31
N ALA A 26 29.89 1.39 3.12
CA ALA A 26 28.71 0.55 3.04
C ALA A 26 27.51 1.49 3.13
N ALA A 27 26.69 1.52 2.08
CA ALA A 27 25.60 2.49 2.00
C ALA A 27 24.76 2.41 3.28
N GLU A 28 24.54 3.56 3.89
CA GLU A 28 23.80 3.65 5.16
C GLU A 28 22.32 3.27 4.98
N PHE A 29 21.86 3.14 3.73
CA PHE A 29 20.54 2.64 3.39
C PHE A 29 20.58 1.67 2.20
N GLU A 30 19.52 0.86 2.07
CA GLU A 30 19.26 0.05 0.88
C GLU A 30 17.98 0.46 0.19
N VAL A 31 17.96 0.30 -1.12
CA VAL A 31 16.82 0.60 -1.97
C VAL A 31 16.59 -0.56 -2.92
N THR A 32 15.31 -0.89 -3.10
CA THR A 32 14.89 -1.87 -4.10
C THR A 32 13.57 -1.42 -4.67
N GLY A 33 13.36 -1.66 -5.95
CA GLY A 33 12.11 -1.35 -6.63
C GLY A 33 11.63 -2.51 -7.47
N SER A 34 10.33 -2.54 -7.70
CA SER A 34 9.65 -3.47 -8.59
C SER A 34 8.32 -2.89 -8.98
N ASP A 35 8.05 -2.81 -10.29
CA ASP A 35 6.79 -2.33 -10.83
C ASP A 35 6.29 -1.06 -10.13
N GLU A 36 5.15 -1.11 -9.43
CA GLU A 36 4.53 0.03 -8.74
C GLU A 36 5.13 0.36 -7.37
N HIS A 37 6.11 -0.40 -6.89
CA HIS A 37 6.56 -0.39 -5.50
C HIS A 37 8.05 -0.08 -5.38
N VAL A 38 8.37 0.70 -4.35
CA VAL A 38 9.73 1.01 -3.94
C VAL A 38 9.85 0.78 -2.44
N TRP A 39 10.92 0.13 -2.03
CA TRP A 39 11.22 -0.19 -0.64
C TRP A 39 12.54 0.45 -0.25
N TYR A 40 12.55 1.01 0.96
CA TYR A 40 13.69 1.70 1.53
C TYR A 40 14.01 1.06 2.88
N LEU A 41 15.26 0.67 3.08
CA LEU A 41 15.76 0.23 4.37
C LEU A 41 16.67 1.32 4.92
N LEU A 42 16.19 2.06 5.90
CA LEU A 42 16.81 3.28 6.41
C LEU A 42 17.19 3.12 7.88
N PRO A 43 18.16 3.90 8.39
CA PRO A 43 18.27 4.15 9.82
C PRO A 43 16.94 4.72 10.36
N SER A 44 16.42 4.18 11.46
CA SER A 44 15.11 4.56 12.01
C SER A 44 15.18 5.97 12.61
N PRO A 45 14.50 6.99 12.05
CA PRO A 45 14.60 8.36 12.55
C PRO A 45 13.70 8.61 13.78
N GLU A 46 12.77 7.70 14.08
CA GLU A 46 11.66 7.95 15.01
C GLU A 46 11.85 7.34 16.41
N THR A 47 12.93 6.59 16.67
CA THR A 47 13.11 5.92 17.96
C THR A 47 14.54 5.98 18.48
N THR A 48 14.72 6.83 19.48
CA THR A 48 15.72 6.69 20.56
C THR A 48 15.45 5.50 21.48
N ILE A 49 14.59 4.55 21.08
CA ILE A 49 14.41 3.27 21.77
C ILE A 49 15.44 2.31 21.17
N ASP A 50 16.51 2.05 21.91
CA ASP A 50 17.78 1.43 21.49
C ASP A 50 17.67 0.05 20.78
N SER A 51 16.49 -0.57 20.70
CA SER A 51 16.33 -1.94 20.23
C SER A 51 16.03 -2.11 18.74
N PHE A 52 15.70 -1.04 17.99
CA PHE A 52 15.34 -1.14 16.57
C PHE A 52 15.91 0.02 15.72
N PRO A 53 17.22 -0.01 15.41
CA PRO A 53 17.88 1.07 14.68
C PRO A 53 17.55 1.11 13.18
N TRP A 54 16.84 0.13 12.63
CA TRP A 54 16.52 0.05 11.19
C TRP A 54 15.02 0.07 10.95
N ALA A 55 14.60 0.79 9.90
CA ALA A 55 13.22 0.87 9.46
C ALA A 55 13.11 0.49 7.99
N LEU A 56 12.21 -0.45 7.68
CA LEU A 56 11.74 -0.68 6.32
C LEU A 56 10.56 0.24 6.05
N ALA A 57 10.66 1.03 5.01
CA ALA A 57 9.60 1.86 4.50
C ALA A 57 9.25 1.50 3.05
N HIS A 58 8.05 1.91 2.64
CA HIS A 58 7.50 1.63 1.33
C HIS A 58 6.89 2.88 0.71
N HIS A 59 7.04 3.01 -0.59
CA HIS A 59 6.31 3.94 -1.45
C HIS A 59 5.66 3.13 -2.57
N GLY A 60 4.34 3.29 -2.76
CA GLY A 60 3.64 2.75 -3.92
C GLY A 60 3.21 3.87 -4.85
N LEU A 61 3.14 3.63 -6.16
CA LEU A 61 2.72 4.68 -7.11
C LEU A 61 1.30 5.19 -6.84
N ARG A 62 0.42 4.34 -6.33
CA ARG A 62 -0.96 4.76 -5.98
C ARG A 62 -1.01 5.66 -4.75
N ASP A 63 0.10 5.86 -4.05
CA ASP A 63 0.17 6.79 -2.94
C ASP A 63 0.25 8.23 -3.45
N ASP A 64 -0.78 9.02 -3.15
CA ASP A 64 -0.82 10.48 -3.34
C ASP A 64 -0.99 11.17 -1.98
N PRO A 65 -0.09 12.08 -1.56
CA PRO A 65 1.13 12.54 -2.23
C PRO A 65 2.25 11.50 -2.28
N VAL A 66 3.27 11.77 -3.11
CA VAL A 66 4.53 10.99 -3.20
C VAL A 66 5.25 11.06 -1.85
N VAL A 67 5.08 10.01 -1.05
CA VAL A 67 5.68 9.85 0.27
C VAL A 67 6.10 8.40 0.48
N TYR A 68 7.09 8.19 1.34
CA TYR A 68 7.45 6.86 1.82
C TYR A 68 6.92 6.66 3.25
N ARG A 69 6.44 5.46 3.58
CA ARG A 69 5.81 5.16 4.87
C ARG A 69 6.53 4.02 5.58
N PRO A 70 6.92 4.17 6.86
CA PRO A 70 7.48 3.07 7.63
C PRO A 70 6.47 1.91 7.76
N LEU A 71 6.92 0.70 7.47
CA LEU A 71 6.12 -0.54 7.57
C LEU A 71 6.58 -1.44 8.71
N ARG A 72 7.91 -1.60 8.84
CA ARG A 72 8.54 -2.54 9.78
C ARG A 72 9.83 -1.94 10.35
N ARG A 73 10.26 -2.47 11.48
CA ARG A 73 11.51 -2.10 12.13
C ARG A 73 12.30 -3.35 12.50
N PHE A 74 13.62 -3.23 12.50
CA PHE A 74 14.53 -4.34 12.74
C PHE A 74 15.59 -3.94 13.77
N GLY A 75 15.94 -4.90 14.64
CA GLY A 75 17.03 -4.75 15.60
C GLY A 75 18.42 -4.80 14.95
N GLN A 76 18.50 -5.42 13.77
CA GLN A 76 19.71 -5.53 12.96
C GLN A 76 19.35 -5.24 11.51
N LYS A 77 20.28 -4.66 10.74
CA LYS A 77 20.08 -4.39 9.30
C LYS A 77 19.86 -5.73 8.59
N PRO A 78 18.76 -5.93 7.83
CA PRO A 78 18.70 -6.98 6.83
C PRO A 78 19.96 -6.95 5.95
N THR A 79 20.50 -8.13 5.63
CA THR A 79 21.77 -8.24 4.90
C THR A 79 21.61 -8.05 3.39
N ALA A 80 20.46 -8.44 2.85
CA ALA A 80 20.09 -8.23 1.45
C ALA A 80 18.57 -8.16 1.32
N GLN A 81 18.10 -7.53 0.25
CA GLN A 81 16.68 -7.37 -0.04
C GLN A 81 16.42 -7.45 -1.55
N ALA A 82 15.27 -7.99 -1.93
CA ALA A 82 14.82 -8.04 -3.31
C ALA A 82 13.31 -7.92 -3.40
N ALA A 83 12.80 -7.43 -4.52
CA ALA A 83 11.37 -7.29 -4.72
C ALA A 83 10.93 -7.63 -6.13
N HIS A 84 9.71 -8.17 -6.24
CA HIS A 84 9.04 -8.51 -7.49
C HIS A 84 7.52 -8.36 -7.31
N GLY A 85 6.88 -7.53 -8.13
CA GLY A 85 5.47 -7.18 -7.99
C GLY A 85 5.17 -6.59 -6.62
N ASP A 86 4.24 -7.21 -5.90
CA ASP A 86 3.80 -6.76 -4.58
C ASP A 86 4.59 -7.38 -3.42
N THR A 87 5.64 -8.16 -3.71
CA THR A 87 6.38 -8.97 -2.74
C THR A 87 7.81 -8.46 -2.55
N LEU A 88 8.20 -8.35 -1.28
CA LEU A 88 9.55 -8.05 -0.82
C LEU A 88 10.10 -9.25 -0.05
N TRP A 89 11.33 -9.66 -0.37
CA TRP A 89 12.10 -10.65 0.35
C TRP A 89 13.29 -9.99 1.04
N LEU A 90 13.62 -10.50 2.23
CA LEU A 90 14.70 -10.00 3.08
C LEU A 90 15.51 -11.17 3.61
N THR A 91 16.84 -11.07 3.57
CA THR A 91 17.71 -11.93 4.37
C THR A 91 18.09 -11.22 5.66
N LEU A 92 18.11 -11.96 6.76
CA LEU A 92 18.61 -11.46 8.03
C LEU A 92 20.06 -11.94 8.26
N PRO A 93 20.86 -11.20 9.03
CA PRO A 93 22.17 -11.68 9.44
C PRO A 93 22.05 -13.03 10.16
N PRO A 94 22.95 -13.98 9.90
CA PRO A 94 22.94 -15.26 10.58
C PRO A 94 23.20 -15.06 12.06
N ARG A 95 22.64 -15.95 12.89
CA ARG A 95 22.87 -15.88 14.34
C ARG A 95 24.26 -16.41 14.67
N ALA A 96 24.89 -15.83 15.70
CA ALA A 96 26.22 -16.25 16.15
C ALA A 96 26.28 -17.74 16.56
N ASP A 97 25.18 -18.32 17.06
CA ASP A 97 25.09 -19.74 17.42
C ASP A 97 24.80 -20.66 16.22
N ARG A 98 24.41 -20.10 15.07
CA ARG A 98 24.05 -20.83 13.84
C ARG A 98 24.50 -20.05 12.59
N PRO A 99 25.81 -19.88 12.38
CA PRO A 99 26.34 -19.06 11.28
C PRO A 99 25.98 -19.59 9.89
N SER A 100 25.70 -20.90 9.76
CA SER A 100 25.34 -21.55 8.50
C SER A 100 23.84 -21.54 8.16
N ILE A 101 23.02 -20.85 8.97
CA ILE A 101 21.58 -20.73 8.74
C ILE A 101 21.23 -19.25 8.60
N ILE A 102 20.81 -18.87 7.39
CA ILE A 102 20.43 -17.50 7.07
C ILE A 102 18.90 -17.44 7.02
N PRO A 103 18.24 -16.73 7.96
CA PRO A 103 16.80 -16.57 7.94
C PRO A 103 16.36 -15.73 6.75
N VAL A 104 15.28 -16.16 6.09
CA VAL A 104 14.65 -15.42 5.00
C VAL A 104 13.21 -15.07 5.38
N GLN A 105 12.87 -13.80 5.18
CA GLN A 105 11.56 -13.24 5.48
C GLN A 105 10.91 -12.71 4.21
N VAL A 106 9.58 -12.72 4.19
CA VAL A 106 8.79 -12.18 3.09
C VAL A 106 7.69 -11.26 3.60
N LEU A 107 7.45 -10.20 2.84
CA LEU A 107 6.37 -9.25 3.03
C LEU A 107 5.62 -9.10 1.72
N THR A 108 4.31 -9.23 1.74
CA THR A 108 3.46 -8.89 0.58
C THR A 108 2.66 -7.63 0.90
N LEU A 109 2.38 -6.83 -0.11
CA LEU A 109 1.51 -5.66 -0.01
C LEU A 109 0.19 -5.93 -0.73
N GLU A 110 -0.90 -5.44 -0.16
CA GLU A 110 -2.22 -5.49 -0.78
C GLU A 110 -2.82 -4.09 -0.81
N TRP A 111 -3.33 -3.66 -1.97
CA TRP A 111 -4.04 -2.39 -2.05
C TRP A 111 -5.40 -2.48 -1.37
N ASN A 112 -5.63 -1.62 -0.37
CA ASN A 112 -6.91 -1.44 0.28
C ASN A 112 -7.57 -0.16 -0.22
N SER A 113 -8.59 -0.30 -1.06
CA SER A 113 -9.34 0.82 -1.64
C SER A 113 -10.17 1.61 -0.62
N GLY A 114 -10.56 1.00 0.50
CA GLY A 114 -11.36 1.68 1.54
C GLY A 114 -10.58 2.74 2.32
N ILE A 115 -9.25 2.62 2.37
CA ILE A 115 -8.35 3.61 2.98
C ILE A 115 -7.35 4.19 1.98
N GLU A 116 -7.45 3.80 0.70
CA GLU A 116 -6.57 4.17 -0.41
C GLU A 116 -5.09 3.99 -0.09
N ARG A 117 -4.73 2.78 0.39
CA ARG A 117 -3.35 2.46 0.81
C ARG A 117 -2.96 1.02 0.58
N TYR A 118 -1.67 0.81 0.35
CA TYR A 118 -1.05 -0.51 0.49
C TYR A 118 -0.97 -0.93 1.96
N LEU A 119 -1.37 -2.16 2.24
CA LEU A 119 -1.30 -2.78 3.56
C LEU A 119 -0.37 -3.98 3.52
N ALA A 120 0.48 -4.08 4.54
CA ALA A 120 1.33 -5.23 4.79
C ALA A 120 0.50 -6.50 5.08
N ASN A 121 0.83 -7.59 4.39
CA ASN A 121 0.36 -8.94 4.64
C ASN A 121 1.60 -9.87 4.85
N PRO A 122 1.76 -10.48 6.04
CA PRO A 122 0.88 -10.43 7.21
C PRO A 122 0.90 -9.05 7.90
N ARG A 123 -0.23 -8.67 8.51
CA ARG A 123 -0.35 -7.40 9.24
C ARG A 123 0.56 -7.31 10.46
N ASN A 124 0.82 -8.46 11.11
CA ASN A 124 1.63 -8.56 12.32
C ASN A 124 2.95 -9.27 12.00
N GLY A 125 3.94 -8.53 11.50
CA GLY A 125 5.28 -9.05 11.24
C GLY A 125 5.54 -9.40 9.78
N LEU A 126 6.27 -10.49 9.58
CA LEU A 126 6.76 -10.99 8.29
C LEU A 126 6.56 -12.50 8.26
N ASP A 127 6.22 -13.04 7.11
CA ASP A 127 6.16 -14.49 6.95
C ASP A 127 7.59 -15.05 6.85
N LEU A 128 7.79 -16.24 7.41
CA LEU A 128 9.06 -16.94 7.35
C LEU A 128 9.07 -17.86 6.14
N LEU A 129 10.12 -17.75 5.34
CA LEU A 129 10.43 -18.71 4.29
C LEU A 129 11.41 -19.76 4.83
N PRO A 130 11.60 -20.89 4.12
CA PRO A 130 12.70 -21.79 4.41
C PRO A 130 14.00 -21.00 4.51
N SER A 131 14.80 -21.26 5.55
CA SER A 131 16.11 -20.63 5.68
C SER A 131 17.06 -21.14 4.59
N ILE A 132 18.04 -20.31 4.23
CA ILE A 132 19.16 -20.75 3.41
C ILE A 132 20.14 -21.48 4.32
N HIS A 133 20.56 -22.66 3.88
CA HIS A 133 21.57 -23.47 4.55
C HIS A 133 22.88 -23.37 3.77
N THR A 134 23.97 -23.07 4.46
CA THR A 134 25.32 -23.07 3.91
C THR A 134 26.17 -24.15 4.56
N ASP A 135 27.40 -24.31 4.08
CA ASP A 135 28.39 -25.15 4.77
C ASP A 135 28.62 -24.63 6.20
N SER A 136 28.75 -25.54 7.16
CA SER A 136 29.10 -25.19 8.54
C SER A 136 30.56 -24.78 8.69
N ASP A 137 31.44 -25.33 7.84
CA ASP A 137 32.88 -25.07 7.88
C ASP A 137 33.25 -23.82 7.06
N ASP A 138 32.40 -23.43 6.12
CA ASP A 138 32.53 -22.21 5.31
C ASP A 138 31.18 -21.46 5.19
N PRO A 139 30.73 -20.81 6.29
CA PRO A 139 29.43 -20.15 6.32
C PRO A 139 29.37 -19.00 5.32
N GLY A 140 28.32 -18.98 4.50
CA GLY A 140 28.09 -17.93 3.51
C GLY A 140 27.45 -16.69 4.12
N ILE A 141 27.84 -15.51 3.66
CA ILE A 141 27.22 -14.23 4.04
C ILE A 141 26.46 -13.69 2.82
N PRO A 142 25.16 -13.36 2.93
CA PRO A 142 24.44 -12.69 1.86
C PRO A 142 25.11 -11.36 1.51
N VAL A 143 25.48 -11.20 0.24
CA VAL A 143 26.05 -9.95 -0.28
C VAL A 143 25.13 -9.27 -1.27
N ASP A 144 24.22 -10.02 -1.90
CA ASP A 144 23.25 -9.46 -2.83
C ASP A 144 22.01 -10.36 -2.93
N MET A 145 20.89 -9.78 -3.35
CA MET A 145 19.64 -10.48 -3.56
C MET A 145 18.84 -9.81 -4.66
N VAL A 146 18.28 -10.62 -5.56
CA VAL A 146 17.37 -10.15 -6.61
C VAL A 146 16.16 -11.06 -6.70
N ALA A 147 15.06 -10.59 -7.31
CA ALA A 147 13.83 -11.36 -7.42
C ALA A 147 13.30 -11.42 -8.86
N THR A 148 13.18 -12.64 -9.36
CA THR A 148 12.56 -12.96 -10.66
C THR A 148 11.08 -13.31 -10.48
N PRO A 149 10.30 -13.46 -11.55
CA PRO A 149 8.92 -13.98 -11.46
C PRO A 149 8.83 -15.36 -10.79
N ASP A 150 9.90 -16.17 -10.85
CA ASP A 150 9.94 -17.50 -10.22
C ASP A 150 10.22 -17.45 -8.71
N GLY A 151 10.74 -16.31 -8.22
CA GLY A 151 11.16 -16.13 -6.84
C GLY A 151 12.53 -15.47 -6.68
N PRO A 152 12.99 -15.32 -5.42
CA PRO A 152 14.25 -14.68 -5.10
C PRO A 152 15.47 -15.57 -5.35
N ALA A 153 16.59 -14.93 -5.68
CA ALA A 153 17.93 -15.50 -5.71
C ALA A 153 18.86 -14.68 -4.81
N VAL A 154 19.72 -15.36 -4.05
CA VAL A 154 20.64 -14.76 -3.09
C VAL A 154 22.06 -15.15 -3.46
N LEU A 155 22.93 -14.14 -3.64
CA LEU A 155 24.36 -14.33 -3.79
C LEU A 155 25.02 -14.34 -2.41
N LEU A 156 25.76 -15.40 -2.13
CA LEU A 156 26.45 -15.63 -0.87
C LEU A 156 27.95 -15.55 -1.10
N LYS A 157 28.64 -14.79 -0.24
CA LYS A 157 30.10 -14.76 -0.19
C LYS A 157 30.59 -15.70 0.91
N HIS A 158 31.48 -16.60 0.53
CA HIS A 158 32.17 -17.55 1.38
C HIS A 158 33.65 -17.18 1.52
N GLN A 159 34.39 -17.87 2.36
CA GLN A 159 35.86 -17.76 2.37
C GLN A 159 36.46 -18.39 1.11
N SER A 160 35.86 -19.48 0.62
CA SER A 160 36.31 -20.21 -0.58
C SER A 160 35.89 -19.57 -1.90
N GLY A 161 34.92 -18.65 -1.92
CA GLY A 161 34.39 -18.05 -3.15
C GLY A 161 32.98 -17.53 -3.01
N TYR A 162 32.16 -17.73 -4.04
CA TYR A 162 30.74 -17.35 -4.04
C TYR A 162 29.85 -18.58 -4.27
N SER A 163 28.63 -18.51 -3.78
CA SER A 163 27.57 -19.44 -4.18
C SER A 163 26.28 -18.67 -4.44
N LEU A 164 25.44 -19.22 -5.31
CA LEU A 164 24.16 -18.64 -5.66
C LEU A 164 23.06 -19.66 -5.34
N GLN A 165 22.06 -19.24 -4.57
CA GLN A 165 20.91 -20.06 -4.26
C GLN A 165 19.62 -19.36 -4.70
N ARG A 166 18.70 -20.10 -5.29
CA ARG A 166 17.39 -19.61 -5.74
C ARG A 166 16.27 -20.38 -5.06
N LEU A 167 15.23 -19.67 -4.62
CA LEU A 167 14.05 -20.29 -4.06
C LEU A 167 13.10 -20.71 -5.19
N ARG A 168 12.90 -22.02 -5.36
CA ARG A 168 11.92 -22.59 -6.30
C ARG A 168 11.03 -23.60 -5.60
N LYS A 169 9.71 -23.48 -5.83
CA LYS A 169 8.71 -24.41 -5.28
C LYS A 169 8.87 -24.65 -3.76
N GLY A 170 9.23 -23.59 -3.02
CA GLY A 170 9.43 -23.63 -1.57
C GLY A 170 10.72 -24.31 -1.11
N ARG A 171 11.74 -24.45 -1.97
CA ARG A 171 13.06 -24.99 -1.62
C ARG A 171 14.18 -24.13 -2.21
N TRP A 172 15.26 -23.97 -1.47
CA TRP A 172 16.48 -23.35 -1.98
C TRP A 172 17.24 -24.38 -2.82
N GLU A 173 17.55 -24.00 -4.04
CA GLU A 173 18.32 -24.78 -5.01
C GLU A 173 19.61 -24.05 -5.34
N PHE A 174 20.72 -24.78 -5.40
CA PHE A 174 21.99 -24.23 -5.85
C PHE A 174 21.93 -23.92 -7.35
N VAL A 175 22.47 -22.78 -7.73
CA VAL A 175 22.71 -22.39 -9.12
C VAL A 175 24.21 -22.44 -9.34
N GLU A 176 24.64 -23.31 -10.25
CA GLU A 176 26.05 -23.43 -10.63
C GLU A 176 26.54 -22.09 -11.18
N LEU A 177 27.65 -21.60 -10.64
CA LEU A 177 28.26 -20.34 -11.04
C LEU A 177 29.30 -20.59 -12.14
N PRO A 178 29.54 -19.64 -13.06
CA PRO A 178 30.65 -19.72 -14.00
C PRO A 178 32.00 -19.89 -13.29
N ASP A 179 32.83 -20.83 -13.76
CA ASP A 179 34.17 -21.12 -13.20
C ASP A 179 35.12 -19.91 -13.20
N SER A 180 34.84 -18.90 -14.03
CA SER A 180 35.65 -17.69 -14.18
C SER A 180 35.36 -16.61 -13.13
N LEU A 181 34.42 -16.82 -12.20
CA LEU A 181 34.07 -15.83 -11.17
C LEU A 181 35.05 -15.83 -10.00
N ASN A 182 36.08 -15.00 -10.10
CA ASN A 182 37.16 -14.94 -9.10
C ASN A 182 37.19 -13.63 -8.31
N GLN A 183 36.24 -12.72 -8.50
CA GLN A 183 36.37 -11.30 -8.11
C GLN A 183 35.11 -10.76 -7.40
N ALA A 184 35.02 -9.43 -7.23
CA ALA A 184 33.79 -8.81 -6.72
C ALA A 184 32.65 -9.07 -7.70
N VAL A 185 31.56 -9.66 -7.20
CA VAL A 185 30.39 -10.03 -7.99
C VAL A 185 29.17 -9.31 -7.43
N GLN A 186 28.39 -8.68 -8.32
CA GLN A 186 27.06 -8.16 -8.04
C GLN A 186 26.02 -8.97 -8.82
N LEU A 187 24.85 -9.15 -8.23
CA LEU A 187 23.72 -9.85 -8.81
C LEU A 187 22.69 -8.84 -9.33
N GLY A 188 22.24 -9.02 -10.57
CA GLY A 188 21.27 -8.16 -11.22
C GLY A 188 20.15 -8.95 -11.89
N ILE A 189 19.16 -8.22 -12.41
CA ILE A 189 18.11 -8.78 -13.26
C ILE A 189 18.00 -7.96 -14.53
N GLY A 190 17.91 -8.67 -15.66
CA GLY A 190 17.55 -8.09 -16.95
C GLY A 190 16.75 -9.11 -17.77
N SER A 191 15.74 -8.64 -18.49
CA SER A 191 14.84 -9.49 -19.28
C SER A 191 14.21 -10.64 -18.46
N GLY A 192 13.96 -10.41 -17.16
CA GLY A 192 13.43 -11.40 -16.23
C GLY A 192 14.38 -12.52 -15.83
N ARG A 193 15.68 -12.43 -16.17
CA ARG A 193 16.70 -13.45 -15.88
C ARG A 193 17.78 -12.90 -14.95
N LEU A 194 18.50 -13.81 -14.29
CA LEU A 194 19.64 -13.43 -13.47
C LEU A 194 20.80 -12.95 -14.33
N VAL A 195 21.49 -11.93 -13.83
CA VAL A 195 22.69 -11.34 -14.43
C VAL A 195 23.77 -11.31 -13.36
N LEU A 196 24.97 -11.78 -13.68
CA LEU A 196 26.14 -11.61 -12.81
C LEU A 196 27.05 -10.56 -13.42
N LEU A 197 27.40 -9.57 -12.61
CA LEU A 197 28.37 -8.55 -12.94
C LEU A 197 29.64 -8.82 -12.14
N SER A 198 30.74 -9.07 -12.82
CA SER A 198 32.06 -9.15 -12.19
C SER A 198 32.86 -7.94 -12.62
N SER A 199 33.39 -7.17 -11.66
CA SER A 199 34.13 -5.94 -11.95
C SER A 199 35.51 -5.98 -11.31
N THR A 200 36.50 -5.53 -12.08
CA THR A 200 37.82 -5.07 -11.61
C THR A 200 37.87 -3.54 -11.63
N ASP A 201 39.05 -2.99 -11.41
CA ASP A 201 39.33 -1.55 -11.52
C ASP A 201 39.24 -1.02 -12.96
N GLU A 202 39.43 -1.86 -13.98
CA GLU A 202 39.47 -1.40 -15.38
C GLU A 202 38.53 -2.17 -16.33
N ASP A 203 38.05 -3.34 -15.90
CA ASP A 203 37.23 -4.24 -16.72
C ASP A 203 35.97 -4.68 -15.99
N MET A 204 34.88 -4.86 -16.75
CA MET A 204 33.65 -5.49 -16.29
C MET A 204 33.27 -6.66 -17.20
N ALA A 205 32.96 -7.80 -16.60
CA ALA A 205 32.44 -8.99 -17.26
C ALA A 205 30.97 -9.22 -16.86
N VAL A 206 30.11 -9.47 -17.85
CA VAL A 206 28.68 -9.68 -17.67
C VAL A 206 28.28 -11.07 -18.12
N TYR A 207 27.63 -11.82 -17.24
CA TYR A 207 27.12 -13.16 -17.50
C TYR A 207 25.60 -13.15 -17.43
N TRP A 208 24.94 -13.71 -18.44
CA TRP A 208 23.48 -13.83 -18.49
C TRP A 208 23.06 -15.27 -18.24
N GLU A 209 22.07 -15.46 -17.37
CA GLU A 209 21.45 -16.78 -17.19
C GLU A 209 20.64 -17.15 -18.46
N THR A 210 20.75 -18.40 -18.86
CA THR A 210 19.98 -19.04 -19.93
C THR A 210 19.41 -20.36 -19.42
N GLU A 211 18.51 -20.98 -20.20
CA GLU A 211 17.96 -22.29 -19.85
C GLU A 211 19.03 -23.39 -19.75
N SER A 212 20.14 -23.23 -20.48
CA SER A 212 21.27 -24.17 -20.50
C SER A 212 22.41 -23.80 -19.54
N GLY A 213 22.23 -22.80 -18.67
CA GLY A 213 23.28 -22.28 -17.78
C GLY A 213 23.68 -20.85 -18.16
N TRP A 214 24.92 -20.46 -17.87
CA TRP A 214 25.38 -19.09 -18.12
C TRP A 214 25.93 -18.89 -19.53
N THR A 215 25.75 -17.70 -20.09
CA THR A 215 26.47 -17.31 -21.31
C THR A 215 27.97 -17.16 -21.02
N PRO A 216 28.84 -17.27 -22.05
CA PRO A 216 30.19 -16.72 -21.97
C PRO A 216 30.15 -15.24 -21.53
N PRO A 217 31.17 -14.74 -20.81
CA PRO A 217 31.19 -13.36 -20.37
C PRO A 217 31.23 -12.40 -21.56
N SER A 218 30.38 -11.37 -21.50
CA SER A 218 30.59 -10.16 -22.30
C SER A 218 31.55 -9.26 -21.56
N GLU A 219 32.76 -9.09 -22.10
CA GLU A 219 33.82 -8.30 -21.48
C GLU A 219 33.82 -6.86 -22.00
N TYR A 220 33.93 -5.90 -21.08
CA TYR A 220 33.95 -4.48 -21.36
C TYR A 220 35.18 -3.87 -20.71
N GLN A 221 36.11 -3.40 -21.54
CA GLN A 221 37.38 -2.81 -21.12
C GLN A 221 37.27 -1.30 -20.93
N GLY A 222 38.08 -0.75 -20.03
CA GLY A 222 38.09 0.68 -19.70
C GLY A 222 36.84 1.13 -18.94
N ILE A 223 36.12 0.20 -18.33
CA ILE A 223 34.99 0.46 -17.45
C ILE A 223 35.51 0.43 -16.03
N GLY A 224 35.43 1.55 -15.32
CA GLY A 224 35.88 1.59 -13.93
C GLY A 224 35.02 0.75 -12.98
N PRO A 225 35.40 0.68 -11.69
CA PRO A 225 34.73 -0.14 -10.69
C PRO A 225 33.21 0.02 -10.70
N LEU A 226 32.48 -1.10 -10.67
CA LEU A 226 31.04 -1.12 -10.46
C LEU A 226 30.70 -0.58 -9.07
N LEU A 227 29.84 0.44 -9.03
CA LEU A 227 29.37 1.09 -7.80
C LEU A 227 27.99 0.60 -7.40
N ASP A 228 27.08 0.46 -8.37
CA ASP A 228 25.73 -0.04 -8.14
C ASP A 228 25.05 -0.53 -9.44
N ALA A 229 23.97 -1.29 -9.30
CA ALA A 229 23.17 -1.78 -10.40
C ALA A 229 21.69 -1.89 -10.02
N ALA A 230 20.79 -1.57 -10.96
CA ALA A 230 19.35 -1.68 -10.76
C ALA A 230 18.63 -2.13 -12.04
N PRO A 231 17.61 -3.01 -11.93
CA PRO A 231 16.87 -3.50 -13.09
C PRO A 231 15.99 -2.41 -13.71
N VAL A 232 16.08 -2.20 -15.02
CA VAL A 232 15.28 -1.18 -15.74
C VAL A 232 14.69 -1.81 -17.00
N GLN A 233 13.39 -2.12 -16.94
CA GLN A 233 12.69 -2.89 -18.00
C GLN A 233 13.39 -4.24 -18.23
N ASP A 234 13.78 -4.50 -19.47
CA ASP A 234 14.48 -5.69 -19.91
C ASP A 234 16.01 -5.55 -19.80
N SER A 235 16.51 -4.45 -19.24
CA SER A 235 17.93 -4.10 -19.13
C SER A 235 18.36 -3.94 -17.68
N LEU A 236 19.67 -3.81 -17.47
CA LEU A 236 20.24 -3.48 -16.17
C LEU A 236 20.93 -2.12 -16.27
N MET A 237 20.52 -1.15 -15.46
CA MET A 237 21.27 0.10 -15.31
C MET A 237 22.45 -0.17 -14.38
N VAL A 238 23.64 0.19 -14.81
CA VAL A 238 24.87 0.10 -13.99
C VAL A 238 25.47 1.48 -13.82
N ALA A 239 26.03 1.71 -12.65
CA ALA A 239 26.85 2.87 -12.36
C ALA A 239 28.29 2.44 -12.10
N ASN A 240 29.23 3.02 -12.85
CA ASN A 240 30.65 2.75 -12.73
C ASN A 240 31.41 4.03 -12.37
N LEU A 241 32.51 3.91 -11.64
CA LEU A 241 33.37 5.04 -11.33
C LEU A 241 34.15 5.46 -12.59
N ALA A 242 33.88 6.62 -13.15
CA ALA A 242 34.58 7.13 -14.33
C ALA A 242 35.82 7.94 -13.95
N SER A 243 35.73 8.68 -12.85
CA SER A 243 36.82 9.39 -12.19
C SER A 243 36.47 9.55 -10.70
N PRO A 244 37.37 10.02 -9.82
CA PRO A 244 37.09 10.11 -8.38
C PRO A 244 35.80 10.86 -8.00
N ASP A 245 35.35 11.78 -8.84
CA ASP A 245 34.15 12.59 -8.61
C ASP A 245 33.06 12.41 -9.68
N LEU A 246 33.26 11.50 -10.65
CA LEU A 246 32.34 11.27 -11.76
C LEU A 246 31.93 9.81 -11.83
N ILE A 247 30.62 9.58 -11.98
CA ILE A 247 30.07 8.27 -12.30
C ILE A 247 29.63 8.22 -13.77
N SER A 248 29.87 7.09 -14.41
CA SER A 248 29.30 6.74 -15.72
C SER A 248 28.07 5.86 -15.51
N LEU A 249 26.99 6.18 -16.22
CA LEU A 249 25.76 5.42 -16.22
C LEU A 249 25.64 4.71 -17.57
N SER A 250 25.39 3.41 -17.53
CA SER A 250 25.22 2.59 -18.73
C SER A 250 24.07 1.61 -18.59
N LEU A 251 23.39 1.32 -19.70
CA LEU A 251 22.42 0.25 -19.81
C LEU A 251 23.09 -1.00 -20.37
N VAL A 252 22.98 -2.09 -19.64
CA VAL A 252 23.52 -3.40 -20.00
C VAL A 252 22.38 -4.31 -20.47
N GLN A 253 22.55 -4.90 -21.65
CA GLN A 253 21.61 -5.79 -22.31
C GLN A 253 22.34 -7.04 -22.83
N PRO A 254 21.63 -8.14 -23.17
CA PRO A 254 22.27 -9.33 -23.74
C PRO A 254 23.06 -9.05 -25.03
N GLY A 255 22.71 -7.99 -25.79
CA GLY A 255 23.37 -7.60 -27.03
C GLY A 255 24.52 -6.61 -26.89
N GLY A 256 24.79 -6.10 -25.68
CA GLY A 256 25.86 -5.12 -25.46
C GLY A 256 25.53 -4.11 -24.36
N MET A 257 26.36 -3.07 -24.30
CA MET A 257 26.23 -1.97 -23.35
C MET A 257 26.08 -0.65 -24.09
N ALA A 258 25.14 0.18 -23.64
CA ALA A 258 24.90 1.51 -24.16
C ALA A 258 25.16 2.56 -23.05
N SER A 259 26.02 3.54 -23.33
CA SER A 259 26.24 4.65 -22.40
C SER A 259 25.00 5.55 -22.36
N VAL A 260 24.55 5.87 -21.15
CA VAL A 260 23.42 6.78 -20.88
C VAL A 260 23.93 8.20 -20.61
N GLY A 261 25.04 8.31 -19.89
CA GLY A 261 25.66 9.61 -19.59
C GLY A 261 26.67 9.52 -18.45
N THR A 262 27.16 10.69 -18.06
CA THR A 262 28.06 10.86 -16.91
C THR A 262 27.53 11.95 -16.01
N MET A 263 27.79 11.85 -14.71
CA MET A 263 27.43 12.90 -13.77
C MET A 263 28.36 12.95 -12.56
N GLN A 264 28.28 14.04 -11.81
CA GLN A 264 28.97 14.17 -10.53
C GLN A 264 28.49 13.08 -9.57
N GLN A 265 29.42 12.36 -8.95
CA GLN A 265 29.09 11.43 -7.88
C GLN A 265 28.43 12.20 -6.73
N PRO A 266 27.25 11.77 -6.25
CA PRO A 266 26.67 12.35 -5.04
C PRO A 266 27.62 12.17 -3.85
N ALA A 267 27.83 13.24 -3.07
CA ALA A 267 28.73 13.23 -1.92
C ALA A 267 28.24 12.33 -0.76
N ASN A 268 26.93 12.10 -0.68
CA ASN A 268 26.28 11.28 0.35
C ASN A 268 26.04 9.86 -0.17
N SER A 269 25.63 8.95 0.73
CA SER A 269 25.17 7.61 0.33
C SER A 269 24.10 7.72 -0.77
N TRP A 270 24.23 6.91 -1.81
CA TRP A 270 23.29 6.87 -2.93
C TRP A 270 23.14 5.44 -3.48
N ARG A 271 22.02 5.19 -4.16
CA ARG A 271 21.68 3.93 -4.81
C ARG A 271 20.96 4.17 -6.13
N LEU A 272 21.13 3.28 -7.10
CA LEU A 272 20.27 3.18 -8.27
C LEU A 272 18.96 2.50 -7.89
N LEU A 273 17.89 2.91 -8.59
CA LEU A 273 16.56 2.36 -8.40
C LEU A 273 15.89 2.14 -9.75
N GLY A 274 15.39 0.92 -9.93
CA GLY A 274 14.52 0.54 -11.03
C GLY A 274 13.07 0.46 -10.61
N SER A 275 12.17 1.20 -11.27
CA SER A 275 10.73 1.07 -11.03
C SER A 275 9.96 1.48 -12.28
N ARG A 276 8.95 0.67 -12.67
CA ARG A 276 8.10 0.89 -13.86
C ARG A 276 8.87 1.10 -15.15
N GLY A 277 10.01 0.41 -15.27
CA GLY A 277 10.87 0.58 -16.43
C GLY A 277 11.52 1.95 -16.55
N GLN A 278 11.56 2.72 -15.46
CA GLN A 278 12.31 3.95 -15.33
C GLN A 278 13.48 3.72 -14.39
N ALA A 279 14.55 4.45 -14.66
CA ALA A 279 15.73 4.50 -13.82
C ALA A 279 15.67 5.75 -12.95
N PHE A 280 16.03 5.58 -11.69
CA PHE A 280 16.14 6.64 -10.72
C PHE A 280 17.44 6.49 -9.94
N MET A 281 17.83 7.57 -9.31
CA MET A 281 18.89 7.60 -8.33
C MET A 281 18.30 8.13 -7.04
N VAL A 282 18.57 7.43 -5.94
CA VAL A 282 18.11 7.78 -4.61
C VAL A 282 19.32 8.14 -3.78
N ARG A 283 19.22 9.19 -2.97
CA ARG A 283 20.25 9.57 -2.00
C ARG A 283 19.61 9.95 -0.67
N ASP A 284 20.41 9.89 0.39
CA ASP A 284 20.01 10.35 1.72
C ASP A 284 20.74 11.65 2.05
N VAL A 285 20.00 12.76 2.12
CA VAL A 285 20.50 14.10 2.48
C VAL A 285 19.53 14.71 3.48
N ASP A 286 19.67 14.35 4.76
CA ASP A 286 18.70 14.69 5.81
C ASP A 286 17.28 14.17 5.49
N GLY A 287 17.21 13.03 4.80
CA GLY A 287 15.99 12.49 4.22
C GLY A 287 16.20 11.99 2.80
N LEU A 288 15.24 11.19 2.33
CA LEU A 288 15.34 10.61 1.00
C LEU A 288 15.04 11.63 -0.09
N GLU A 289 15.95 11.71 -1.07
CA GLU A 289 15.73 12.44 -2.31
C GLU A 289 15.84 11.49 -3.50
N ILE A 290 15.01 11.71 -4.51
CA ILE A 290 15.01 10.93 -5.75
C ILE A 290 15.20 11.84 -6.96
N SER A 291 16.09 11.46 -7.87
CA SER A 291 16.20 12.07 -9.20
C SER A 291 15.97 11.01 -10.27
N ARG A 292 15.32 11.42 -11.37
CA ARG A 292 15.06 10.54 -12.51
C ARG A 292 16.28 10.52 -13.43
N ILE A 293 16.55 9.35 -14.00
CA ILE A 293 17.53 9.18 -15.07
C ILE A 293 16.76 8.99 -16.38
N ASN A 294 16.87 9.93 -17.29
CA ASN A 294 16.31 9.81 -18.62
C ASN A 294 17.26 8.97 -19.48
N LEU A 295 16.79 7.82 -19.94
CA LEU A 295 17.63 6.87 -20.69
C LEU A 295 18.17 7.42 -22.01
N MET A 296 17.58 8.50 -22.54
CA MET A 296 17.99 9.14 -23.79
C MET A 296 18.84 10.40 -23.58
N THR A 297 18.55 11.18 -22.53
CA THR A 297 19.21 12.47 -22.28
C THR A 297 20.18 12.47 -21.11
N GLY A 298 20.26 11.37 -20.36
CA GLY A 298 21.11 11.24 -19.18
C GLY A 298 20.39 11.58 -17.85
N PRO A 299 21.16 11.73 -16.76
CA PRO A 299 20.62 12.04 -15.44
C PRO A 299 20.02 13.45 -15.39
N GLU A 300 18.93 13.61 -14.65
CA GLU A 300 18.30 14.93 -14.41
C GLU A 300 18.91 15.60 -13.16
N ASP A 301 19.11 16.91 -13.21
CA ASP A 301 19.68 17.69 -12.08
C ASP A 301 18.66 17.95 -10.95
N SER A 302 17.37 17.75 -11.22
CA SER A 302 16.30 18.03 -10.25
C SER A 302 16.10 16.87 -9.28
N TRP A 303 16.31 17.13 -8.00
CA TRP A 303 16.05 16.21 -6.91
C TRP A 303 14.69 16.50 -6.27
N LEU A 304 13.87 15.46 -6.12
CA LEU A 304 12.60 15.51 -5.41
C LEU A 304 12.79 14.95 -4.00
N ALA A 305 12.62 15.79 -2.98
CA ALA A 305 12.60 15.35 -1.60
C ALA A 305 11.34 14.51 -1.31
N LEU A 306 11.54 13.27 -0.92
CA LEU A 306 10.49 12.37 -0.48
C LEU A 306 10.19 12.67 1.00
N ARG A 307 8.93 12.97 1.30
CA ARG A 307 8.51 13.18 2.69
C ARG A 307 8.15 11.85 3.33
N MET A 308 8.46 11.73 4.62
CA MET A 308 7.93 10.62 5.41
C MET A 308 6.42 10.81 5.59
N GLY A 309 5.63 9.87 5.09
CA GLY A 309 4.19 9.82 5.28
C GLY A 309 3.84 9.29 6.67
N SER A 310 2.75 9.78 7.26
CA SER A 310 2.29 9.29 8.56
C SER A 310 1.97 7.78 8.49
N PRO A 311 2.49 6.98 9.44
CA PRO A 311 2.18 5.55 9.53
C PRO A 311 0.69 5.32 9.84
N ILE A 312 0.06 6.24 10.57
CA ILE A 312 -1.38 6.21 10.95
C ILE A 312 -2.18 7.10 10.02
N GLY A 313 -1.74 7.35 8.80
CA GLY A 313 -2.49 8.19 7.86
C GLY A 313 -3.78 7.52 7.38
N MET A 314 -4.67 7.07 8.26
CA MET A 314 -6.07 6.99 7.92
C MET A 314 -6.43 8.32 7.27
N SER A 315 -6.97 8.28 6.05
CA SER A 315 -7.70 9.43 5.52
C SER A 315 -8.55 9.95 6.68
N PRO A 316 -8.53 11.24 7.02
CA PRO A 316 -9.33 11.74 8.14
C PRO A 316 -10.82 11.50 7.89
N TRP A 317 -11.20 11.11 6.67
CA TRP A 317 -12.57 10.90 6.22
C TRP A 317 -13.39 9.93 7.08
N PRO A 318 -12.98 8.68 7.39
CA PRO A 318 -13.79 7.80 8.22
C PRO A 318 -13.93 8.34 9.66
N LEU A 319 -12.90 9.01 10.19
CA LEU A 319 -12.95 9.61 11.52
C LEU A 319 -13.86 10.85 11.55
N ILE A 320 -13.79 11.71 10.54
CA ILE A 320 -14.70 12.85 10.34
C ILE A 320 -16.13 12.34 10.16
N LEU A 321 -16.34 11.29 9.36
CA LEU A 321 -17.64 10.69 9.12
C LEU A 321 -18.23 10.08 10.40
N ALA A 322 -17.41 9.32 11.15
CA ALA A 322 -17.81 8.75 12.43
C ALA A 322 -18.11 9.85 13.48
N PHE A 323 -17.30 10.91 13.52
CA PHE A 323 -17.54 12.07 14.37
C PHE A 323 -18.82 12.81 13.98
N ALA A 324 -19.03 13.10 12.69
CA ALA A 324 -20.23 13.75 12.19
C ALA A 324 -21.48 12.91 12.43
N ALA A 325 -21.41 11.59 12.20
CA ALA A 325 -22.47 10.65 12.53
C ALA A 325 -22.79 10.67 14.02
N SER A 326 -21.76 10.59 14.88
CA SER A 326 -21.90 10.65 16.35
C SER A 326 -22.52 11.97 16.82
N MET A 327 -22.09 13.10 16.26
CA MET A 327 -22.64 14.41 16.57
C MET A 327 -24.10 14.53 16.12
N MET A 328 -24.44 13.96 14.96
CA MET A 328 -25.82 13.91 14.49
C MET A 328 -26.71 13.02 15.38
N ILE A 329 -26.22 11.85 15.82
CA ILE A 329 -26.91 11.02 16.81
C ILE A 329 -27.14 11.82 18.08
N LEU A 330 -26.12 12.49 18.61
CA LEU A 330 -26.23 13.30 19.82
C LEU A 330 -27.27 14.43 19.66
N LEU A 331 -27.25 15.14 18.54
CA LEU A 331 -28.26 16.17 18.22
C LEU A 331 -29.68 15.59 18.17
N ILE A 332 -29.85 14.41 17.55
CA ILE A 332 -31.13 13.69 17.54
C ILE A 332 -31.56 13.32 18.96
N MET A 333 -30.63 12.82 19.79
CA MET A 333 -30.91 12.44 21.18
C MET A 333 -31.30 13.63 22.05
N ILE A 334 -30.68 14.80 21.85
CA ILE A 334 -30.98 16.02 22.60
C ILE A 334 -32.32 16.63 22.15
N ARG A 335 -32.65 16.56 20.85
CA ARG A 335 -33.89 17.15 20.30
C ARG A 335 -35.12 16.26 20.42
N SER A 336 -34.99 14.97 20.71
CA SER A 336 -36.13 14.07 20.89
C SER A 336 -36.93 14.48 22.13
N ARG A 337 -37.91 15.37 21.96
CA ARG A 337 -38.87 15.76 23.00
C ARG A 337 -39.86 14.60 23.25
N PHE A 338 -40.34 14.54 24.50
CA PHE A 338 -41.27 13.57 25.09
C PHE A 338 -42.46 13.15 24.19
N PRO A 339 -43.02 11.93 24.39
CA PRO A 339 -43.99 11.32 23.48
C PRO A 339 -45.17 12.25 23.23
N ALA A 340 -45.36 12.63 21.97
CA ALA A 340 -46.61 13.27 21.56
C ALA A 340 -47.69 12.20 21.53
N GLU A 341 -48.76 12.41 22.32
CA GLU A 341 -49.96 11.57 22.26
C GLU A 341 -50.51 11.58 20.83
N LEU A 342 -50.69 10.39 20.27
CA LEU A 342 -51.24 10.23 18.93
C LEU A 342 -52.76 10.46 18.98
N ALA A 343 -53.32 11.07 17.92
CA ALA A 343 -54.75 11.19 17.77
C ALA A 343 -55.46 9.83 17.93
N VAL A 344 -56.62 9.84 18.59
CA VAL A 344 -57.43 8.64 18.90
C VAL A 344 -57.69 7.83 17.62
N GLY A 345 -57.46 6.52 17.68
CA GLY A 345 -57.66 5.60 16.54
C GLY A 345 -56.43 5.41 15.63
N LEU A 346 -55.32 6.10 15.89
CA LEU A 346 -54.06 5.90 15.16
C LEU A 346 -53.06 5.09 15.99
N LEU A 347 -52.56 4.00 15.39
CA LEU A 347 -51.48 3.21 15.97
C LEU A 347 -50.19 3.44 15.17
N PRO A 348 -49.04 3.70 15.81
CA PRO A 348 -47.78 3.83 15.09
C PRO A 348 -47.45 2.50 14.41
N LEU A 349 -46.98 2.56 13.16
CA LEU A 349 -46.53 1.36 12.46
C LEU A 349 -45.28 0.80 13.16
N PRO A 350 -45.21 -0.50 13.51
CA PRO A 350 -44.06 -1.08 14.18
C PRO A 350 -42.77 -0.99 13.35
N ALA A 351 -41.61 -1.18 13.99
CA ALA A 351 -40.30 -0.97 13.38
C ALA A 351 -40.01 -1.95 12.23
N ILE A 352 -40.31 -3.23 12.41
CA ILE A 352 -40.06 -4.28 11.40
C ILE A 352 -40.83 -3.99 10.09
N PRO A 353 -42.16 -3.74 10.11
CA PRO A 353 -42.88 -3.33 8.89
C PRO A 353 -42.34 -2.04 8.24
N ARG A 354 -41.88 -1.07 9.04
CA ARG A 354 -41.25 0.16 8.48
C ARG A 354 -39.95 -0.16 7.75
N PHE A 355 -39.12 -1.04 8.31
CA PHE A 355 -37.88 -1.49 7.69
C PHE A 355 -38.15 -2.27 6.40
N MET A 356 -39.12 -3.19 6.41
CA MET A 356 -39.54 -3.92 5.20
C MET A 356 -40.09 -2.99 4.12
N ALA A 357 -40.90 -1.99 4.50
CA ALA A 357 -41.38 -0.97 3.57
C ALA A 357 -40.22 -0.21 2.91
N LEU A 358 -39.21 0.17 3.68
CA LEU A 358 -38.01 0.83 3.16
C LEU A 358 -37.24 -0.06 2.17
N TRP A 359 -37.09 -1.35 2.46
CA TRP A 359 -36.45 -2.29 1.55
C TRP A 359 -37.19 -2.40 0.21
N ILE A 360 -38.52 -2.49 0.25
CA ILE A 360 -39.35 -2.51 -0.96
C ILE A 360 -39.17 -1.21 -1.75
N ASP A 361 -39.18 -0.07 -1.07
CA ASP A 361 -39.01 1.24 -1.70
C ASP A 361 -37.59 1.48 -2.25
N ALA A 362 -36.58 0.71 -1.81
CA ALA A 362 -35.20 0.80 -2.29
C ALA A 362 -34.94 -0.02 -3.57
N ILE A 363 -35.81 -1.00 -3.89
CA ILE A 363 -35.67 -1.86 -5.08
C ILE A 363 -35.51 -1.07 -6.38
N PRO A 364 -36.32 -0.02 -6.67
CA PRO A 364 -36.17 0.76 -7.90
C PRO A 364 -34.78 1.41 -8.01
N GLY A 365 -34.26 1.96 -6.90
CA GLY A 365 -32.92 2.53 -6.86
C GLY A 365 -31.84 1.48 -7.13
N LEU A 366 -31.99 0.29 -6.53
CA LEU A 366 -31.05 -0.82 -6.71
C LEU A 366 -31.01 -1.28 -8.17
N ILE A 367 -32.18 -1.48 -8.79
CA ILE A 367 -32.28 -1.87 -10.21
C ILE A 367 -31.58 -0.84 -11.10
N VAL A 368 -31.84 0.45 -10.89
CA VAL A 368 -31.24 1.53 -11.71
C VAL A 368 -29.71 1.56 -11.57
N VAL A 369 -29.20 1.50 -10.34
CA VAL A 369 -27.75 1.57 -10.09
C VAL A 369 -27.03 0.31 -10.58
N MET A 370 -27.65 -0.87 -10.47
CA MET A 370 -27.10 -2.10 -11.03
C MET A 370 -27.08 -2.07 -12.58
N LEU A 371 -28.15 -1.62 -13.22
CA LEU A 371 -28.25 -1.64 -14.69
C LEU A 371 -27.42 -0.55 -15.38
N LEU A 372 -27.35 0.64 -14.80
CA LEU A 372 -26.68 1.79 -15.44
C LEU A 372 -25.21 1.94 -15.01
N TRP A 373 -24.85 1.50 -13.80
CA TRP A 373 -23.50 1.65 -13.24
C TRP A 373 -22.80 0.31 -12.91
N GLY A 374 -23.45 -0.83 -13.13
CA GLY A 374 -22.82 -2.14 -12.89
C GLY A 374 -22.52 -2.42 -11.41
N ALA A 375 -23.24 -1.77 -10.48
CA ALA A 375 -22.98 -1.96 -9.06
C ALA A 375 -23.23 -3.41 -8.59
N LYS A 376 -22.43 -3.85 -7.60
CA LYS A 376 -22.52 -5.20 -7.02
C LYS A 376 -23.82 -5.36 -6.21
N PRO A 377 -24.45 -6.55 -6.19
CA PRO A 377 -25.63 -6.82 -5.36
C PRO A 377 -25.39 -6.59 -3.84
N GLY A 378 -24.14 -6.74 -3.38
CA GLY A 378 -23.73 -6.55 -1.99
C GLY A 378 -23.60 -5.09 -1.53
N LEU A 379 -23.81 -4.10 -2.42
CA LEU A 379 -23.54 -2.68 -2.16
C LEU A 379 -24.10 -2.15 -0.82
N ILE A 380 -25.34 -2.53 -0.48
CA ILE A 380 -26.00 -2.07 0.75
C ILE A 380 -25.33 -2.69 1.99
N ALA A 381 -24.95 -3.97 1.93
CA ALA A 381 -24.27 -4.64 3.04
C ALA A 381 -22.88 -4.03 3.28
N ASP A 382 -22.14 -3.79 2.19
CA ASP A 382 -20.82 -3.15 2.25
C ASP A 382 -20.91 -1.71 2.81
N ALA A 383 -21.98 -0.96 2.46
CA ALA A 383 -22.25 0.36 3.03
C ALA A 383 -22.48 0.31 4.55
N PHE A 384 -23.19 -0.72 5.03
CA PHE A 384 -23.46 -0.91 6.46
C PHE A 384 -22.19 -1.18 7.28
N ILE A 385 -21.23 -1.88 6.68
CA ILE A 385 -19.93 -2.20 7.30
C ILE A 385 -18.91 -1.07 7.08
N LEU A 386 -19.29 -0.01 6.34
CA LEU A 386 -18.41 1.10 5.95
C LEU A 386 -17.19 0.62 5.15
N SER A 387 -17.35 -0.43 4.34
CA SER A 387 -16.28 -1.07 3.56
C SER A 387 -16.27 -0.66 2.08
N LEU A 388 -17.14 0.28 1.68
CA LEU A 388 -17.17 0.80 0.31
C LEU A 388 -15.94 1.68 0.02
N ASP A 389 -15.39 1.53 -1.18
CA ASP A 389 -14.44 2.45 -1.78
C ASP A 389 -15.15 3.71 -2.31
N ALA A 390 -14.39 4.69 -2.80
CA ALA A 390 -14.94 5.97 -3.27
C ALA A 390 -16.00 5.80 -4.37
N GLU A 391 -15.76 4.90 -5.32
CA GLU A 391 -16.71 4.58 -6.39
C GLU A 391 -17.98 3.91 -5.83
N GLY A 392 -17.82 2.94 -4.93
CA GLY A 392 -18.92 2.30 -4.20
C GLY A 392 -19.78 3.31 -3.43
N TRP A 393 -19.16 4.28 -2.75
CA TRP A 393 -19.88 5.38 -2.10
C TRP A 393 -20.66 6.26 -3.09
N GLY A 394 -20.11 6.48 -4.29
CA GLY A 394 -20.82 7.14 -5.39
C GLY A 394 -22.09 6.38 -5.78
N HIS A 395 -21.96 5.09 -6.07
CA HIS A 395 -23.09 4.22 -6.41
C HIS A 395 -24.14 4.16 -5.28
N TYR A 396 -23.70 4.03 -4.03
CA TYR A 396 -24.59 4.01 -2.87
C TYR A 396 -25.33 5.35 -2.69
N SER A 397 -24.65 6.48 -2.93
CA SER A 397 -25.28 7.81 -2.85
C SER A 397 -26.39 7.99 -3.88
N VAL A 398 -26.18 7.51 -5.12
CA VAL A 398 -27.19 7.53 -6.19
C VAL A 398 -28.38 6.63 -5.84
N LEU A 399 -28.14 5.43 -5.31
CA LEU A 399 -29.18 4.53 -4.81
C LEU A 399 -30.07 5.22 -3.77
N VAL A 400 -29.46 5.84 -2.77
CA VAL A 400 -30.16 6.56 -1.69
C VAL A 400 -30.96 7.74 -2.25
N LEU A 401 -30.38 8.50 -3.20
CA LEU A 401 -31.06 9.62 -3.86
C LEU A 401 -32.32 9.17 -4.59
N ILE A 402 -32.23 8.12 -5.40
CA ILE A 402 -33.37 7.57 -6.16
C ILE A 402 -34.44 7.06 -5.18
N THR A 403 -34.03 6.32 -4.14
CA THR A 403 -34.94 5.79 -3.11
C THR A 403 -35.70 6.91 -2.40
N CYS A 404 -35.02 8.00 -2.04
CA CYS A 404 -35.66 9.16 -1.42
C CYS A 404 -36.58 9.91 -2.37
N PHE A 405 -36.17 10.10 -3.63
CA PHE A 405 -37.00 10.77 -4.64
C PHE A 405 -38.26 9.97 -4.96
N TRP A 406 -38.11 8.65 -5.15
CA TRP A 406 -39.21 7.69 -5.29
C TRP A 406 -40.18 7.79 -4.11
N SER A 407 -39.66 7.69 -2.89
CA SER A 407 -40.48 7.82 -1.67
C SER A 407 -41.22 9.16 -1.62
N MET A 408 -40.53 10.26 -1.94
CA MET A 408 -41.08 11.62 -1.88
C MET A 408 -42.23 11.80 -2.87
N ILE A 409 -42.08 11.34 -4.11
CA ILE A 409 -43.15 11.42 -5.13
C ILE A 409 -44.39 10.68 -4.65
N TRP A 410 -44.23 9.44 -4.20
CA TRP A 410 -45.35 8.63 -3.74
C TRP A 410 -46.02 9.23 -2.49
N GLU A 411 -45.25 9.73 -1.54
CA GLU A 411 -45.78 10.38 -0.34
C GLU A 411 -46.54 11.68 -0.67
N LEU A 412 -46.09 12.45 -1.66
CA LEU A 412 -46.79 13.66 -2.11
C LEU A 412 -48.12 13.35 -2.80
N LEU A 413 -48.21 12.24 -3.54
CA LEU A 413 -49.39 11.84 -4.30
C LEU A 413 -50.41 11.04 -3.47
N PHE A 414 -49.93 10.05 -2.73
CA PHE A 414 -50.78 9.03 -2.08
C PHE A 414 -50.74 9.07 -0.55
N MET A 415 -49.93 9.97 0.03
CA MET A 415 -49.64 10.02 1.47
C MET A 415 -48.96 8.75 2.00
N ALA A 416 -48.55 7.84 1.13
CA ALA A 416 -47.86 6.60 1.48
C ALA A 416 -46.96 6.16 0.31
N THR A 417 -45.90 5.44 0.62
CA THR A 417 -45.05 4.78 -0.39
C THR A 417 -45.58 3.38 -0.70
N PRO A 418 -45.22 2.76 -1.84
CA PRO A 418 -45.65 1.41 -2.18
C PRO A 418 -45.35 0.40 -1.07
N GLY A 419 -44.14 0.44 -0.49
CA GLY A 419 -43.78 -0.39 0.65
C GLY A 419 -44.65 -0.14 1.87
N LYS A 420 -44.97 1.13 2.18
CA LYS A 420 -45.85 1.46 3.32
C LYS A 420 -47.28 1.02 3.09
N ILE A 421 -47.81 1.15 1.88
CA ILE A 421 -49.16 0.70 1.52
C ILE A 421 -49.27 -0.81 1.75
N LEU A 422 -48.29 -1.58 1.27
CA LEU A 422 -48.21 -3.03 1.49
C LEU A 422 -48.20 -3.40 2.97
N MET A 423 -47.55 -2.58 3.80
CA MET A 423 -47.47 -2.77 5.25
C MET A 423 -48.65 -2.13 6.02
N GLY A 424 -49.67 -1.61 5.34
CA GLY A 424 -50.84 -0.97 5.93
C GLY A 424 -50.60 0.37 6.62
N GLY A 425 -49.47 1.02 6.30
CA GLY A 425 -49.06 2.31 6.86
C GLY A 425 -49.42 3.50 5.96
N ASN A 426 -49.77 4.63 6.57
CA ASN A 426 -49.99 5.91 5.89
C ASN A 426 -49.37 7.05 6.71
N LEU A 427 -48.98 8.14 6.04
CA LEU A 427 -48.48 9.34 6.70
C LEU A 427 -49.61 10.18 7.25
N ARG A 428 -49.51 10.50 8.53
CA ARG A 428 -50.39 11.43 9.23
C ARG A 428 -49.58 12.43 10.02
N ARG A 429 -50.13 13.61 10.25
CA ARG A 429 -49.64 14.49 11.31
C ARG A 429 -49.98 13.88 12.68
N ILE A 430 -49.29 14.32 13.71
CA ILE A 430 -49.57 13.90 15.11
C ILE A 430 -51.04 14.19 15.49
N ASP A 431 -51.62 15.28 14.99
CA ASP A 431 -53.03 15.66 15.16
C ASP A 431 -54.02 14.82 14.31
N GLY A 432 -53.54 13.83 13.56
CA GLY A 432 -54.36 12.98 12.66
C GLY A 432 -54.64 13.61 11.28
N GLY A 433 -54.30 14.88 11.09
CA GLY A 433 -54.46 15.58 9.82
C GLY A 433 -53.54 15.09 8.71
N ARG A 434 -53.79 15.57 7.48
CA ARG A 434 -52.89 15.32 6.34
C ARG A 434 -51.60 16.15 6.48
N PRO A 435 -50.41 15.57 6.25
CA PRO A 435 -49.16 16.32 6.26
C PRO A 435 -49.11 17.34 5.12
N THR A 436 -48.49 18.49 5.38
CA THR A 436 -48.30 19.53 4.34
C THR A 436 -47.15 19.13 3.41
N ARG A 437 -47.23 19.53 2.12
CA ARG A 437 -46.19 19.24 1.12
C ARG A 437 -44.79 19.64 1.60
N ARG A 438 -44.65 20.81 2.22
CA ARG A 438 -43.38 21.31 2.78
C ARG A 438 -42.79 20.34 3.82
N ARG A 439 -43.62 19.77 4.69
CA ARG A 439 -43.15 18.81 5.71
C ARG A 439 -42.73 17.48 5.08
N ILE A 440 -43.41 17.02 4.03
CA ILE A 440 -43.01 15.80 3.28
C ILE A 440 -41.64 15.99 2.63
N VAL A 441 -41.40 17.14 2.00
CA VAL A 441 -40.09 17.47 1.39
C VAL A 441 -38.97 17.51 2.44
N ILE A 442 -39.18 18.24 3.55
CA ILE A 442 -38.19 18.31 4.64
C ILE A 442 -37.91 16.91 5.21
N ARG A 443 -38.96 16.10 5.41
CA ARG A 443 -38.83 14.71 5.88
C ARG A 443 -38.00 13.86 4.93
N SER A 444 -38.19 14.03 3.62
CA SER A 444 -37.44 13.31 2.59
C SER A 444 -35.97 13.73 2.55
N LEU A 445 -35.67 15.01 2.76
CA LEU A 445 -34.30 15.52 2.87
C LEU A 445 -33.58 14.95 4.11
N ILE A 446 -34.25 14.91 5.26
CA ILE A 446 -33.68 14.30 6.47
C ILE A 446 -33.50 12.79 6.27
N LYS A 447 -34.46 12.11 5.63
CA LYS A 447 -34.35 10.69 5.27
C LYS A 447 -33.13 10.43 4.37
N PHE A 448 -32.85 11.31 3.40
CA PHE A 448 -31.66 11.20 2.54
C PHE A 448 -30.37 11.20 3.37
N VAL A 449 -30.21 12.17 4.27
CA VAL A 449 -29.04 12.25 5.16
C VAL A 449 -28.92 11.02 6.07
N LEU A 450 -30.04 10.52 6.62
CA LEU A 450 -30.04 9.33 7.47
C LEU A 450 -29.70 8.05 6.71
N LEU A 451 -30.10 7.93 5.45
CA LEU A 451 -29.82 6.75 4.63
C LEU A 451 -28.40 6.76 4.05
N LEU A 452 -27.80 7.94 3.82
CA LEU A 452 -26.39 8.04 3.43
C LEU A 452 -25.45 7.47 4.50
N LEU A 453 -25.89 7.44 5.77
CA LEU A 453 -25.14 6.90 6.89
C LEU A 453 -25.93 5.76 7.54
N PRO A 454 -25.83 4.51 7.04
CA PRO A 454 -26.64 3.38 7.49
C PRO A 454 -26.64 3.16 9.01
N VAL A 455 -25.51 3.45 9.68
CA VAL A 455 -25.40 3.38 11.14
C VAL A 455 -26.45 4.24 11.87
N LEU A 456 -26.89 5.33 11.24
CA LEU A 456 -27.93 6.21 11.78
C LEU A 456 -29.32 5.63 11.66
N MET A 457 -29.55 4.61 10.83
CA MET A 457 -30.86 3.95 10.77
C MET A 457 -31.24 3.30 12.10
N ILE A 458 -30.27 2.97 12.96
CA ILE A 458 -30.52 2.49 14.33
C ILE A 458 -31.34 3.53 15.12
N THR A 459 -31.16 4.82 14.87
CA THR A 459 -31.95 5.88 15.53
C THR A 459 -33.44 5.79 15.20
N ALA A 460 -33.83 5.14 14.09
CA ALA A 460 -35.24 4.91 13.75
C ALA A 460 -35.91 3.82 14.61
N LEU A 461 -35.14 3.05 15.38
CA LEU A 461 -35.64 1.98 16.25
C LEU A 461 -35.92 2.44 17.69
N ARG A 462 -35.79 3.74 18.00
CA ARG A 462 -35.84 4.24 19.39
C ARG A 462 -37.29 4.36 19.93
N PRO A 463 -37.60 3.82 21.12
CA PRO A 463 -38.84 4.10 21.86
C PRO A 463 -38.94 5.59 22.29
N PRO A 464 -40.16 6.14 22.57
CA PRO A 464 -41.40 5.43 22.89
C PRO A 464 -42.35 5.20 21.70
N ALA A 465 -42.14 5.87 20.56
CA ALA A 465 -43.12 5.88 19.46
C ALA A 465 -42.63 5.17 18.18
N LEU A 466 -41.45 4.54 18.19
CA LEU A 466 -40.81 3.94 16.99
C LEU A 466 -40.76 4.91 15.80
N GLN A 467 -40.63 6.21 16.09
CA GLN A 467 -40.60 7.29 15.12
C GLN A 467 -39.16 7.58 14.70
N SER A 468 -38.91 7.66 13.41
CA SER A 468 -37.60 8.07 12.89
C SER A 468 -37.29 9.52 13.27
N ALA A 469 -36.00 9.90 13.30
CA ALA A 469 -35.63 11.30 13.53
C ALA A 469 -36.28 12.26 12.51
N ALA A 470 -36.47 11.81 11.26
CA ALA A 470 -37.18 12.55 10.23
C ALA A 470 -38.68 12.75 10.54
N ASP A 471 -39.33 11.74 11.13
CA ASP A 471 -40.73 11.80 11.58
C ASP A 471 -40.88 12.81 12.72
N GLN A 472 -40.00 12.73 13.73
CA GLN A 472 -40.00 13.63 14.90
C GLN A 472 -39.77 15.09 14.50
N ALA A 473 -38.78 15.34 13.64
CA ALA A 473 -38.43 16.69 13.20
C ALA A 473 -39.55 17.38 12.40
N THR A 474 -40.43 16.60 11.75
CA THR A 474 -41.51 17.14 10.90
C THR A 474 -42.89 17.04 11.54
N GLY A 475 -43.01 16.41 12.70
CA GLY A 475 -44.28 16.13 13.37
C GLY A 475 -45.19 15.24 12.51
N ILE A 476 -44.60 14.31 11.77
CA ILE A 476 -45.29 13.33 10.93
C ILE A 476 -45.11 11.96 11.58
N VAL A 477 -46.16 11.15 11.58
CA VAL A 477 -46.13 9.75 12.02
C VAL A 477 -46.54 8.84 10.87
N VAL A 478 -45.83 7.71 10.73
CA VAL A 478 -46.31 6.58 9.92
C VAL A 478 -47.23 5.76 10.83
N ALA A 479 -48.53 5.82 10.55
CA ALA A 479 -49.56 5.18 11.37
C ALA A 479 -50.45 4.24 10.54
N ARG A 480 -51.04 3.26 11.22
CA ARG A 480 -52.14 2.43 10.74
C ARG A 480 -53.41 2.78 11.51
N ARG A 481 -54.58 2.60 10.90
CA ARG A 481 -55.86 2.74 11.63
C ARG A 481 -56.01 1.58 12.62
N SER A 482 -56.48 1.85 13.84
CA SER A 482 -56.85 0.80 14.80
C SER A 482 -58.02 0.00 14.24
N ASN A 483 -57.96 -1.34 14.38
CA ASN A 483 -59.05 -2.21 13.93
C ASN A 483 -60.33 -2.04 14.76
N ASP A 484 -60.23 -1.54 15.99
CA ASP A 484 -61.38 -1.33 16.88
C ASP A 484 -62.39 -0.32 16.31
N GLN A 485 -61.93 0.64 15.50
CA GLN A 485 -62.79 1.62 14.86
C GLN A 485 -63.50 1.09 13.61
N LYS A 486 -62.95 0.04 12.97
CA LYS A 486 -63.61 -0.62 11.83
C LYS A 486 -64.84 -1.41 12.27
N GLN A 487 -64.87 -1.90 13.51
CA GLN A 487 -66.02 -2.63 14.03
C GLN A 487 -67.20 -1.70 14.36
N SER A 488 -66.94 -0.48 14.84
CA SER A 488 -68.00 0.48 15.15
C SER A 488 -68.70 1.09 13.92
N GLU A 489 -68.01 1.19 12.78
CA GLU A 489 -68.62 1.71 11.52
C GLU A 489 -69.41 0.64 10.74
N THR A 490 -69.24 -0.65 11.06
CA THR A 490 -70.01 -1.76 10.44
C THR A 490 -71.21 -2.22 11.26
N SER A 491 -71.41 -1.65 12.44
CA SER A 491 -72.53 -1.95 13.35
C SER A 491 -73.66 -0.91 13.33
N ASP A 492 -73.53 0.12 12.50
CA ASP A 492 -74.59 1.04 12.09
C ASP A 492 -74.95 0.76 10.62
#